data_AF-K2SKJ2-F1
#
_entry.id   AF-K2SKJ2-F1
#
_cell.length_a   1.000
_cell.length_b   1.000
_cell.length_c   1.000
_cell.angle_alpha   90.00
_cell.angle_beta   90.00
_cell.angle_gamma   90.00
#
_symmetry.space_group_name_H-M   'P 1'
#
loop_
_entity.id
_entity.type
_entity.pdbx_description
1 polymer ?
#
loop_
_entity_poly.entity_id
_entity_poly.type
_entity_poly.pdbx_seq_one_letter_code
_entity_poly.pdbx_strand_id
1 'polypeptide(L)'
;MRDGAEGGLYGFARDERGYLKIGYRGTKYTNPTTQRDGRERSAPITRWSEGEKLTQIPRHAMKVIRGFVDDFLPELADEGIEVATTRMCWYTDSFDNHLVIDHVPGRKGLMVATGGSGHAFKYLPVIGNWVVDIIEGIGMERPQVKAWKWRELGEQKPVNVLMEGKQGARALGNVPLASDADLKGAATVRL
;
A
#
# COMPACT_ATOMS: atom_id res chain seq x y z
N MET A 1 18.84 7.30 3.62
CA MET A 1 17.43 6.87 3.52
C MET A 1 17.31 5.66 4.43
N ARG A 2 16.48 5.69 5.46
CA ARG A 2 16.31 4.50 6.31
C ARG A 2 15.54 3.48 5.47
N ASP A 3 16.11 2.31 5.22
CA ASP A 3 15.42 1.19 4.59
C ASP A 3 14.90 0.23 5.67
N GLY A 4 13.87 -0.56 5.37
CA GLY A 4 13.33 -1.57 6.29
C GLY A 4 12.12 -1.13 7.12
N ALA A 5 11.85 -1.84 8.21
CA ALA A 5 10.63 -1.68 9.02
C ALA A 5 10.49 -0.30 9.68
N GLU A 6 11.59 0.43 9.89
CA GLU A 6 11.58 1.79 10.45
C GLU A 6 11.73 2.87 9.36
N GLY A 7 11.74 2.48 8.09
CA GLY A 7 12.48 3.22 7.08
C GLY A 7 11.74 4.35 6.36
N GLY A 8 10.47 4.13 6.00
CA GLY A 8 9.80 4.99 5.03
C GLY A 8 8.62 5.75 5.59
N LEU A 9 8.58 7.04 5.34
CA LEU A 9 7.39 7.87 5.41
C LEU A 9 7.17 8.57 4.06
N TYR A 10 5.92 8.86 3.74
CA TYR A 10 5.52 9.76 2.67
C TYR A 10 4.34 10.57 3.15
N GLY A 11 3.98 11.63 2.43
CA GLY A 11 2.84 12.44 2.83
C GLY A 11 2.29 13.25 1.69
N PHE A 12 1.14 13.85 1.96
CA PHE A 12 0.56 14.90 1.14
C PHE A 12 0.41 16.14 2.02
N ALA A 13 0.65 17.31 1.42
CA ALA A 13 0.42 18.57 2.08
C ALA A 13 -1.03 18.70 2.57
N ARG A 14 -1.24 19.66 3.47
CA ARG A 14 -2.56 20.00 3.99
C ARG A 14 -3.56 20.23 2.87
N ASP A 15 -4.71 19.57 2.91
CA ASP A 15 -5.81 19.81 1.98
C ASP A 15 -6.66 21.03 2.38
N GLU A 16 -7.65 21.38 1.56
CA GLU A 16 -8.57 22.51 1.79
C GLU A 16 -9.42 22.36 3.06
N ARG A 17 -9.56 21.13 3.57
CA ARG A 17 -10.29 20.81 4.80
C ARG A 17 -9.38 20.82 6.03
N GLY A 18 -8.09 21.09 5.85
CA GLY A 18 -7.12 21.16 6.93
C GLY A 18 -6.42 19.85 7.25
N TYR A 19 -6.62 18.77 6.49
CA TYR A 19 -5.97 17.48 6.78
C TYR A 19 -4.56 17.42 6.20
N LEU A 20 -3.56 17.24 7.06
CA LEU A 20 -2.24 16.76 6.69
C LEU A 20 -2.25 15.23 6.66
N LYS A 21 -1.69 14.62 5.61
CA LYS A 21 -1.58 13.17 5.50
C LYS A 21 -0.13 12.72 5.62
N ILE A 22 0.12 11.83 6.57
CA ILE A 22 1.38 11.08 6.70
C ILE A 22 1.07 9.60 6.50
N GLY A 23 1.88 8.93 5.68
CA GLY A 23 1.78 7.53 5.34
C GLY A 23 3.06 6.79 5.70
N TYR A 24 2.89 5.66 6.38
CA TYR A 24 3.98 4.73 6.65
C TYR A 24 4.29 3.85 5.44
N ARG A 25 5.58 3.73 5.12
CA ARG A 25 6.15 2.96 4.01
C ARG A 25 7.34 2.12 4.50
N GLY A 26 7.16 1.40 5.61
CA GLY A 26 8.09 0.36 6.06
C GLY A 26 7.54 -1.03 5.72
N THR A 27 7.17 -1.78 6.76
CA THR A 27 6.60 -3.12 6.67
C THR A 27 5.33 -3.16 5.84
N LYS A 28 5.30 -4.07 4.85
CA LYS A 28 4.08 -4.41 4.09
C LYS A 28 3.35 -5.54 4.80
N TYR A 29 2.04 -5.36 4.98
CA TYR A 29 1.14 -6.31 5.65
C TYR A 29 0.23 -7.00 4.64
N THR A 30 -0.23 -8.20 4.97
CA THR A 30 -1.20 -8.95 4.18
C THR A 30 -2.41 -9.33 5.03
N ASN A 31 -3.53 -9.67 4.40
CA ASN A 31 -4.68 -10.26 5.09
C ASN A 31 -5.05 -11.61 4.45
N PRO A 32 -4.28 -12.68 4.74
CA PRO A 32 -4.50 -13.99 4.16
C PRO A 32 -5.87 -14.55 4.53
N THR A 33 -6.64 -14.91 3.52
CA THR A 33 -7.96 -15.54 3.66
C THR A 33 -8.01 -16.78 2.78
N THR A 34 -8.53 -17.88 3.32
CA THR A 34 -8.76 -19.11 2.56
C THR A 34 -9.91 -18.88 1.57
N GLN A 35 -9.62 -19.05 0.28
CA GLN A 35 -10.61 -18.90 -0.78
C GLN A 35 -11.40 -20.20 -0.98
N ARG A 36 -12.44 -20.17 -1.82
CA ARG A 36 -13.30 -21.34 -2.12
C ARG A 36 -12.53 -22.53 -2.68
N ASP A 37 -11.39 -22.30 -3.32
CA ASP A 37 -10.50 -23.32 -3.86
C ASP A 37 -9.52 -23.89 -2.81
N GLY A 38 -9.70 -23.55 -1.53
CA GLY A 38 -8.85 -23.98 -0.43
C GLY A 38 -7.50 -23.28 -0.34
N ARG A 39 -7.17 -22.38 -1.28
CA ARG A 39 -5.88 -21.66 -1.29
C ARG A 39 -5.99 -20.34 -0.54
N GLU A 40 -4.95 -20.01 0.22
CA GLU A 40 -4.86 -18.70 0.87
C GLU A 40 -4.47 -17.61 -0.12
N ARG A 41 -5.20 -16.49 -0.08
CA ARG A 41 -4.87 -15.26 -0.81
C ARG A 41 -5.10 -14.05 0.09
N SER A 42 -4.28 -13.01 -0.03
CA SER A 42 -4.56 -11.77 0.68
C SER A 42 -5.81 -11.11 0.10
N ALA A 43 -6.80 -10.84 0.94
CA ALA A 43 -8.00 -10.11 0.57
C ALA A 43 -8.04 -8.76 1.32
N PRO A 44 -8.16 -7.63 0.64
CA PRO A 44 -8.16 -6.33 1.29
C PRO A 44 -9.40 -6.16 2.19
N ILE A 45 -9.19 -5.59 3.38
CA ILE A 45 -10.26 -5.14 4.27
C ILE A 45 -10.17 -3.62 4.43
N THR A 46 -11.29 -2.93 4.27
CA THR A 46 -11.36 -1.47 4.34
C THR A 46 -12.51 -1.03 5.24
N ARG A 47 -12.58 0.26 5.55
CA ARG A 47 -13.73 0.86 6.24
C ARG A 47 -15.07 0.73 5.48
N TRP A 48 -15.04 0.35 4.21
CA TRP A 48 -16.21 0.20 3.34
C TRP A 48 -16.54 -1.27 3.02
N SER A 49 -15.80 -2.23 3.58
CA SER A 49 -16.09 -3.65 3.41
C SER A 49 -17.46 -3.99 4.05
N GLU A 50 -18.23 -4.89 3.44
CA GLU A 50 -19.58 -5.26 3.93
C GLU A 50 -19.53 -6.02 5.27
N GLY A 51 -18.49 -6.82 5.51
CA GLY A 51 -18.29 -7.60 6.73
C GLY A 51 -17.33 -6.93 7.72
N GLU A 52 -16.23 -7.62 8.05
CA GLU A 52 -15.15 -7.05 8.85
C GLU A 52 -14.67 -5.74 8.22
N LYS A 53 -14.49 -4.71 9.07
CA LYS A 53 -14.04 -3.38 8.67
C LYS A 53 -12.78 -3.03 9.44
N LEU A 54 -11.82 -2.42 8.74
CA LEU A 54 -10.57 -1.98 9.32
C LEU A 54 -10.37 -0.49 9.09
N THR A 55 -10.39 0.26 10.19
CA THR A 55 -10.08 1.70 10.25
C THR A 55 -8.70 1.95 10.86
N GLN A 56 -8.25 1.06 11.74
CA GLN A 56 -6.96 1.17 12.42
C GLN A 56 -5.78 0.79 11.51
N ILE A 57 -4.59 1.21 11.90
CA ILE A 57 -3.32 0.76 11.31
C ILE A 57 -2.51 -0.04 12.34
N PRO A 58 -1.52 -0.84 11.92
CA PRO A 58 -0.59 -1.49 12.85
C PRO A 58 0.03 -0.51 13.85
N ARG A 59 0.09 -0.88 15.13
CA ARG A 59 0.66 -0.05 16.21
C ARG A 59 2.09 0.39 15.89
N HIS A 60 2.85 -0.51 15.26
CA HIS A 60 4.20 -0.23 14.77
C HIS A 60 4.25 0.97 13.82
N ALA A 61 3.36 1.00 12.83
CA ALA A 61 3.27 2.10 11.87
C ALA A 61 2.88 3.42 12.57
N MET A 62 1.95 3.37 13.54
CA MET A 62 1.59 4.54 14.34
C MET A 62 2.78 5.07 15.14
N LYS A 63 3.55 4.19 15.80
CA LYS A 63 4.76 4.58 16.54
C LYS A 63 5.77 5.30 15.66
N VAL A 64 6.01 4.80 14.45
CA VAL A 64 6.94 5.45 13.49
C VAL A 64 6.41 6.81 13.03
N ILE A 65 5.11 6.91 12.73
CA ILE A 65 4.48 8.18 12.34
C ILE A 65 4.57 9.19 13.48
N ARG A 66 4.26 8.77 14.71
CA ARG A 66 4.32 9.63 15.91
C ARG A 66 5.73 10.10 16.20
N GLY A 67 6.71 9.21 16.22
CA GLY A 67 8.11 9.60 16.39
C GLY A 67 8.55 10.66 15.37
N PHE A 68 8.10 10.55 14.11
CA PHE A 68 8.37 11.59 13.12
C PHE A 68 7.64 12.91 13.40
N VAL A 69 6.36 12.87 13.79
CA VAL A 69 5.62 14.09 14.13
C VAL A 69 6.26 14.78 15.34
N ASP A 70 6.60 14.02 16.38
CA ASP A 70 7.18 14.56 17.61
C ASP A 70 8.59 15.14 17.35
N ASP A 71 9.40 14.50 16.51
CA ASP A 71 10.76 14.95 16.19
C ASP A 71 10.80 16.14 15.22
N PHE A 72 9.86 16.22 14.26
CA PHE A 72 9.96 17.13 13.11
C PHE A 72 8.80 18.11 12.95
N LEU A 73 7.66 17.88 13.61
CA LEU A 73 6.47 18.73 13.59
C LEU A 73 5.88 18.91 15.02
N PRO A 74 6.70 19.21 16.04
CA PRO A 74 6.24 19.28 17.43
C PRO A 74 5.13 20.31 17.65
N GLU A 75 5.09 21.37 16.82
CA GLU A 75 4.06 22.40 16.88
C GLU A 75 2.64 21.86 16.68
N LEU A 76 2.49 20.71 16.00
CA LEU A 76 1.18 20.07 15.87
C LEU A 76 0.68 19.61 17.24
N ALA A 77 1.54 19.01 18.06
CA ALA A 77 1.18 18.60 19.41
C ALA A 77 0.94 19.82 20.32
N ASP A 78 1.78 20.86 20.21
CA ASP A 78 1.68 22.07 21.02
C ASP A 78 0.37 22.85 20.80
N GLU A 79 -0.19 22.76 19.60
CA GLU A 79 -1.50 23.31 19.21
C GLU A 79 -2.66 22.32 19.41
N GLY A 80 -2.41 21.14 20.00
CA GLY A 80 -3.42 20.12 20.27
C GLY A 80 -3.98 19.45 19.01
N ILE A 81 -3.23 19.46 17.90
CA ILE A 81 -3.61 18.80 16.65
C ILE A 81 -3.32 17.31 16.76
N GLU A 82 -4.40 16.54 16.89
CA GLU A 82 -4.35 15.09 17.03
C GLU A 82 -4.61 14.34 15.73
N VAL A 83 -4.28 13.04 15.71
CA VAL A 83 -4.59 12.17 14.56
C VAL A 83 -6.11 12.00 14.45
N ALA A 84 -6.70 12.72 13.51
CA ALA A 84 -8.15 12.71 13.30
C ALA A 84 -8.68 11.39 12.71
N THR A 85 -7.89 10.69 11.90
CA THR A 85 -8.28 9.39 11.30
C THR A 85 -7.06 8.62 10.86
N THR A 86 -7.17 7.29 10.87
CA THR A 86 -6.23 6.38 10.23
C THR A 86 -6.95 5.51 9.19
N ARG A 87 -6.19 4.84 8.31
CA ARG A 87 -6.68 3.78 7.43
C ARG A 87 -5.53 3.00 6.82
N MET A 88 -5.78 1.73 6.52
CA MET A 88 -4.92 0.96 5.63
C MET A 88 -5.05 1.42 4.16
N CYS A 89 -3.96 1.28 3.41
CA CYS A 89 -3.92 1.50 1.96
C CYS A 89 -3.49 0.19 1.30
N TRP A 90 -4.32 -0.34 0.40
CA TRP A 90 -4.10 -1.62 -0.25
C TRP A 90 -3.63 -1.44 -1.68
N TYR A 91 -2.67 -2.27 -2.09
CA TYR A 91 -2.22 -2.41 -3.47
C TYR A 91 -1.57 -3.79 -3.62
N THR A 92 -1.20 -4.13 -4.85
CA THR A 92 -0.55 -5.40 -5.19
C THR A 92 0.84 -5.15 -5.76
N ASP A 93 1.77 -6.04 -5.43
CA ASP A 93 3.09 -6.10 -6.04
C ASP A 93 3.11 -7.24 -7.06
N SER A 94 3.62 -6.98 -8.27
CA SER A 94 4.08 -8.07 -9.12
C SER A 94 5.39 -8.63 -8.55
N PHE A 95 5.77 -9.84 -8.97
CA PHE A 95 7.00 -10.45 -8.49
C PHE A 95 8.25 -9.64 -8.87
N ASP A 96 8.23 -8.84 -9.94
CA ASP A 96 9.33 -8.01 -10.43
C ASP A 96 9.13 -6.50 -10.20
N ASN A 97 8.08 -6.11 -9.47
CA ASN A 97 7.64 -4.72 -9.27
C ASN A 97 7.33 -3.91 -10.54
N HIS A 98 7.20 -4.53 -11.72
CA HIS A 98 6.68 -3.88 -12.91
C HIS A 98 5.15 -3.91 -12.95
N LEU A 99 4.55 -2.99 -13.72
CA LEU A 99 3.11 -3.06 -13.98
C LEU A 99 2.77 -4.34 -14.75
N VAL A 100 1.49 -4.70 -14.75
CA VAL A 100 0.95 -5.78 -15.58
C VAL A 100 -0.18 -5.19 -16.40
N ILE A 101 0.12 -4.84 -17.65
CA ILE A 101 -0.80 -4.21 -18.59
C ILE A 101 -0.76 -5.02 -19.89
N ASP A 102 -1.64 -6.01 -19.99
CA ASP A 102 -1.65 -6.94 -21.12
C ASP A 102 -2.97 -7.70 -21.22
N HIS A 103 -3.20 -8.31 -22.38
CA HIS A 103 -4.26 -9.27 -22.60
C HIS A 103 -4.05 -10.54 -21.78
N VAL A 104 -5.13 -11.09 -21.24
CA VAL A 104 -5.08 -12.34 -20.47
C VAL A 104 -5.02 -13.53 -21.45
N PRO A 105 -3.97 -14.37 -21.41
CA PRO A 105 -3.84 -15.51 -22.31
C PRO A 105 -5.06 -16.44 -22.24
N GLY A 106 -5.54 -16.89 -23.40
CA GLY A 106 -6.69 -17.78 -23.51
C GLY A 106 -8.05 -17.13 -23.21
N ARG A 107 -8.12 -15.82 -22.95
CA ARG A 107 -9.38 -15.09 -22.67
C ARG A 107 -9.56 -13.92 -23.63
N LYS A 108 -10.17 -14.18 -24.79
CA LYS A 108 -10.43 -13.16 -25.82
C LYS A 108 -11.23 -11.99 -25.22
N GLY A 109 -10.76 -10.78 -25.48
CA GLY A 109 -11.41 -9.54 -25.04
C GLY A 109 -11.16 -9.16 -23.59
N LEU A 110 -10.35 -9.91 -22.84
CA LEU A 110 -9.96 -9.56 -21.48
C LEU A 110 -8.54 -9.01 -21.44
N MET A 111 -8.37 -7.83 -20.86
CA MET A 111 -7.09 -7.21 -20.52
C MET A 111 -7.09 -6.86 -19.03
N VAL A 112 -5.89 -6.88 -18.43
CA VAL A 112 -5.64 -6.36 -17.09
C VAL A 112 -4.76 -5.12 -17.16
N ALA A 113 -4.98 -4.19 -16.23
CA ALA A 113 -4.08 -3.07 -15.95
C ALA A 113 -3.88 -3.01 -14.42
N THR A 114 -2.86 -3.70 -13.92
CA THR A 114 -2.63 -3.97 -12.50
C THR A 114 -1.13 -3.99 -12.15
N GLY A 115 -0.74 -4.56 -11.02
CA GLY A 115 0.68 -4.69 -10.64
C GLY A 115 1.30 -3.36 -10.19
N GLY A 116 0.51 -2.48 -9.59
CA GLY A 116 0.94 -1.10 -9.30
C GLY A 116 2.17 -0.98 -8.39
N SER A 117 2.51 -2.03 -7.64
CA SER A 117 3.79 -2.26 -6.94
C SER A 117 4.25 -1.09 -6.06
N GLY A 118 3.28 -0.36 -5.50
CA GLY A 118 3.50 0.80 -4.63
C GLY A 118 4.03 2.06 -5.32
N HIS A 119 4.07 2.11 -6.67
CA HIS A 119 4.61 3.26 -7.41
C HIS A 119 3.71 3.77 -8.54
N ALA A 120 2.61 3.09 -8.86
CA ALA A 120 1.72 3.47 -9.96
C ALA A 120 1.09 4.88 -9.84
N PHE A 121 0.93 5.41 -8.61
CA PHE A 121 0.24 6.70 -8.40
C PHE A 121 0.89 7.87 -9.16
N LYS A 122 2.24 7.89 -9.27
CA LYS A 122 2.95 8.96 -10.01
C LYS A 122 2.69 8.92 -11.52
N TYR A 123 2.17 7.81 -12.04
CA TYR A 123 1.82 7.64 -13.45
C TYR A 123 0.36 8.01 -13.75
N LEU A 124 -0.43 8.42 -12.75
CA LEU A 124 -1.84 8.77 -12.90
C LEU A 124 -2.13 9.64 -14.14
N PRO A 125 -1.34 10.70 -14.46
CA PRO A 125 -1.65 11.56 -15.60
C PRO A 125 -1.43 10.92 -16.98
N VAL A 126 -0.63 9.85 -17.06
CA VAL A 126 -0.15 9.31 -18.35
C VAL A 126 -0.51 7.85 -18.57
N ILE A 127 -0.76 7.08 -17.52
CA ILE A 127 -0.87 5.62 -17.61
C ILE A 127 -2.04 5.16 -18.51
N GLY A 128 -3.13 5.93 -18.57
CA GLY A 128 -4.26 5.64 -19.44
C GLY A 128 -3.88 5.58 -20.92
N ASN A 129 -3.03 6.50 -21.38
CA ASN A 129 -2.57 6.51 -22.78
C ASN A 129 -1.74 5.27 -23.10
N TRP A 130 -0.93 4.79 -22.16
CA TRP A 130 -0.18 3.55 -22.34
C TRP A 130 -1.10 2.33 -22.40
N VAL A 131 -2.15 2.30 -21.58
CA VAL A 131 -3.14 1.22 -21.61
C VAL A 131 -3.83 1.19 -22.98
N VAL A 132 -4.27 2.36 -23.50
CA VAL A 132 -4.91 2.47 -24.82
C VAL A 132 -3.95 2.04 -25.93
N ASP A 133 -2.70 2.52 -25.94
CA ASP A 133 -1.69 2.11 -26.91
C ASP A 133 -1.54 0.58 -26.96
N ILE A 134 -1.49 -0.09 -25.80
CA ILE A 134 -1.35 -1.55 -25.73
C ILE A 134 -2.61 -2.25 -26.25
N ILE A 135 -3.81 -1.74 -25.96
CA ILE A 135 -5.09 -2.26 -26.49
C ILE A 135 -5.11 -2.17 -28.03
N GLU A 136 -4.60 -1.07 -28.59
CA GLU A 136 -4.59 -0.80 -30.03
C GLU A 136 -3.38 -1.42 -30.76
N GLY A 137 -2.47 -2.08 -30.03
CA GLY A 137 -1.25 -2.68 -30.60
C GLY A 137 -0.20 -1.64 -31.01
N ILE A 138 -0.25 -0.44 -30.46
CA ILE A 138 0.64 0.68 -30.74
C ILE A 138 1.88 0.60 -29.85
N GLY A 139 3.06 0.75 -30.45
CA GLY A 139 4.30 0.88 -29.68
C GLY A 139 4.72 -0.37 -28.91
N MET A 140 4.32 -1.56 -29.37
CA MET A 140 4.60 -2.85 -28.70
C MET A 140 6.10 -3.16 -28.52
N GLU A 141 6.95 -2.51 -29.31
CA GLU A 141 8.40 -2.65 -29.21
C GLU A 141 9.04 -1.83 -28.07
N ARG A 142 8.29 -0.90 -27.45
CA ARG A 142 8.79 -0.08 -26.34
C ARG A 142 9.22 -0.98 -25.16
N PRO A 143 10.39 -0.75 -24.55
CA PRO A 143 10.90 -1.59 -23.45
C PRO A 143 9.92 -1.72 -22.27
N GLN A 144 9.19 -0.65 -21.95
CA GLN A 144 8.20 -0.63 -20.87
C GLN A 144 7.04 -1.57 -21.18
N VAL A 145 6.52 -1.54 -22.41
CA VAL A 145 5.42 -2.41 -22.85
C VAL A 145 5.86 -3.87 -22.80
N LYS A 146 7.10 -4.19 -23.23
CA LYS A 146 7.65 -5.54 -23.11
C LYS A 146 7.75 -6.01 -21.65
N ALA A 147 8.14 -5.12 -20.74
CA ALA A 147 8.22 -5.43 -19.31
C ALA A 147 6.85 -5.57 -18.62
N TRP A 148 5.79 -4.96 -19.18
CA TRP A 148 4.45 -4.97 -18.59
C TRP A 148 3.56 -6.12 -19.06
N LYS A 149 4.06 -6.99 -19.94
CA LYS A 149 3.32 -8.14 -20.46
C LYS A 149 2.83 -9.10 -19.38
N TRP A 150 1.81 -9.88 -19.70
CA TRP A 150 1.42 -11.04 -18.92
C TRP A 150 2.59 -12.02 -18.82
N ARG A 151 2.92 -12.45 -17.61
CA ARG A 151 4.13 -13.23 -17.35
C ARG A 151 4.03 -14.01 -16.04
N GLU A 152 4.87 -15.02 -15.96
CA GLU A 152 5.04 -15.88 -14.78
C GLU A 152 6.44 -15.70 -14.19
N LEU A 153 6.61 -16.09 -12.93
CA LEU A 153 7.86 -15.93 -12.19
C LEU A 153 9.03 -16.68 -12.86
N GLY A 154 8.78 -17.89 -13.36
CA GLY A 154 9.83 -18.77 -13.89
C GLY A 154 10.90 -19.07 -12.83
N GLU A 155 12.17 -18.96 -13.23
CA GLU A 155 13.34 -19.17 -12.35
C GLU A 155 13.74 -17.93 -11.54
N GLN A 156 13.04 -16.81 -11.73
CA GLN A 156 13.38 -15.55 -11.06
C GLN A 156 12.99 -15.60 -9.58
N LYS A 157 13.70 -14.82 -8.76
CA LYS A 157 13.28 -14.57 -7.38
C LYS A 157 12.38 -13.34 -7.34
N PRO A 158 11.25 -13.38 -6.62
CA PRO A 158 10.42 -12.20 -6.46
C PRO A 158 11.17 -11.12 -5.68
N VAL A 159 11.06 -9.87 -6.12
CA VAL A 159 11.65 -8.70 -5.47
C VAL A 159 11.07 -8.51 -4.07
N ASN A 160 9.76 -8.75 -3.93
CA ASN A 160 9.07 -8.73 -2.64
C ASN A 160 8.37 -10.07 -2.40
N VAL A 161 8.71 -10.76 -1.31
CA VAL A 161 7.92 -11.88 -0.78
C VAL A 161 6.93 -11.29 0.22
N LEU A 162 5.64 -11.27 -0.12
CA LEU A 162 4.61 -10.66 0.73
C LEU A 162 3.74 -11.70 1.46
N MET A 163 3.32 -12.74 0.74
CA MET A 163 2.40 -13.74 1.26
C MET A 163 3.14 -14.85 2.01
N GLU A 164 3.16 -14.76 3.33
CA GLU A 164 3.71 -15.78 4.24
C GLU A 164 2.62 -16.72 4.79
N GLY A 165 1.37 -16.55 4.35
CA GLY A 165 0.20 -17.26 4.85
C GLY A 165 -0.32 -16.70 6.18
N LYS A 166 -1.43 -17.25 6.67
CA LYS A 166 -2.12 -16.76 7.88
C LYS A 166 -1.28 -16.78 9.17
N GLN A 167 -0.25 -17.63 9.24
CA GLN A 167 0.68 -17.71 10.38
C GLN A 167 1.87 -16.76 10.23
N GLY A 168 1.99 -16.05 9.11
CA GLY A 168 3.05 -15.09 8.89
C GLY A 168 3.00 -13.95 9.92
N ALA A 169 4.16 -13.48 10.35
CA ALA A 169 4.26 -12.40 11.34
C ALA A 169 3.68 -11.07 10.81
N ARG A 170 3.55 -10.93 9.48
CA ARG A 170 3.00 -9.76 8.81
C ARG A 170 1.55 -9.93 8.35
N ALA A 171 0.91 -11.06 8.67
CA ALA A 171 -0.52 -11.23 8.49
C ALA A 171 -1.25 -10.36 9.52
N LEU A 172 -2.22 -9.55 9.08
CA LEU A 172 -2.89 -8.57 9.95
C LEU A 172 -3.51 -9.19 11.20
N GLY A 173 -4.02 -10.42 11.12
CA GLY A 173 -4.56 -11.14 12.27
C GLY A 173 -3.54 -11.41 13.40
N ASN A 174 -2.25 -11.34 13.12
CA ASN A 174 -1.16 -11.55 14.07
C ASN A 174 -0.49 -10.23 14.51
N VAL A 175 -0.96 -9.09 14.02
CA VAL A 175 -0.31 -7.79 14.22
C VAL A 175 -1.14 -6.92 15.15
N PRO A 176 -0.55 -6.36 16.23
CA PRO A 176 -1.27 -5.45 17.10
C PRO A 176 -1.63 -4.16 16.35
N LEU A 177 -2.90 -3.77 16.41
CA LEU A 177 -3.41 -2.53 15.85
C LEU A 177 -3.30 -1.38 16.86
N ALA A 178 -3.18 -0.16 16.34
CA ALA A 178 -3.16 1.07 17.13
C ALA A 178 -4.52 1.30 17.78
N SER A 179 -4.52 1.54 19.09
CA SER A 179 -5.69 1.92 19.89
C SER A 179 -5.95 3.43 19.83
N ASP A 180 -7.09 3.89 20.34
CA ASP A 180 -7.39 5.33 20.47
C ASP A 180 -6.39 6.06 21.35
N ALA A 181 -5.77 5.36 22.31
CA ALA A 181 -4.69 5.92 23.13
C ALA A 181 -3.41 6.15 22.29
N ASP A 182 -3.10 5.23 21.37
CA ASP A 182 -1.96 5.39 20.43
C ASP A 182 -2.19 6.54 19.43
N LEU A 183 -3.45 6.98 19.26
CA LEU A 183 -3.81 8.12 18.42
C LEU A 183 -3.65 9.47 19.10
N LYS A 184 -3.32 9.55 20.39
CA LYS A 184 -3.10 10.83 21.09
C LYS A 184 -1.61 11.15 21.16
N GLY A 185 -1.26 12.44 21.06
CA GLY A 185 0.11 12.93 21.22
C GLY A 185 0.55 12.86 22.69
N ALA A 186 1.86 12.98 22.92
CA ALA A 186 2.35 13.27 24.26
C ALA A 186 1.82 14.64 24.67
N ALA A 187 1.12 14.73 25.81
CA ALA A 187 0.67 16.02 26.33
C ALA A 187 1.91 16.86 26.69
N THR A 188 2.22 17.88 25.89
CA THR A 188 3.25 18.85 26.26
C THR A 188 2.70 19.70 27.41
N VAL A 189 3.24 19.52 28.62
CA VAL A 189 2.94 20.42 29.74
C VAL A 189 3.54 21.78 29.39
N ARG A 190 2.70 22.76 29.08
CA ARG A 190 3.12 24.17 29.00
C ARG A 190 3.60 24.59 30.39
N LEU A 191 4.90 24.85 30.54
CA LEU A 191 5.48 25.53 31.71
C LEU A 191 5.13 27.02 31.67
#